data_AF-A0A251X063-F1
#
_entry.id   AF-A0A251X063-F1
#
_cell.length_a   1.000
_cell.length_b   1.000
_cell.length_c   1.000
_cell.angle_alpha   90.00
_cell.angle_beta   90.00
_cell.angle_gamma   90.00
#
_symmetry.space_group_name_H-M   'P 1'
#
loop_
_entity.id
_entity.type
_entity.pdbx_description
1 polymer ?
#
loop_
_entity_poly.entity_id
_entity_poly.type
_entity_poly.pdbx_seq_one_letter_code
_entity_poly.pdbx_strand_id
1 'polypeptide(L)'
;MLLSPSKQIERASALSPDLDRAGLALIDASGCVVSSNTAFGHIENQIECVSTQENQLTIRPNEQFYRARNAAANGRPVSFDVACGGGVSLQVNTLPVSGGLVAVILFLNEAPRAIPQLSNRELDLLRLSSKGYRRDRISHELGISVATVDFHAANLRRKLKARTTIEAVIIATRLGLVA
;
A
#
# COMPACT_ATOMS: atom_id res chain seq x y z
N MET A 1 6.81 12.78 34.31
CA MET A 1 5.57 12.00 34.42
C MET A 1 5.42 11.23 33.12
N LEU A 2 5.88 9.98 33.09
CA LEU A 2 5.88 9.15 31.87
C LEU A 2 4.42 8.79 31.52
N LEU A 3 3.99 9.13 30.31
CA LEU A 3 2.66 8.77 29.79
C LEU A 3 2.55 7.24 29.72
N SER A 4 1.40 6.70 30.12
CA SER A 4 1.11 5.28 29.96
C SER A 4 1.18 4.89 28.47
N PRO A 5 1.62 3.65 28.14
CA PRO A 5 1.78 3.20 26.74
C PRO A 5 0.52 3.41 25.88
N SER A 6 -0.66 3.19 26.46
CA SER A 6 -1.96 3.41 25.81
C SER A 6 -2.19 4.87 25.40
N LYS A 7 -1.78 5.84 26.24
CA LYS A 7 -1.91 7.27 25.96
C LYS A 7 -0.91 7.77 24.91
N GLN A 8 0.22 7.06 24.72
CA GLN A 8 1.18 7.39 23.66
C GLN A 8 0.66 6.99 22.28
N ILE A 9 -0.02 5.84 22.19
CA ILE A 9 -0.69 5.38 20.96
C ILE A 9 -1.84 6.32 20.58
N GLU A 10 -2.67 6.71 21.55
CA GLU A 10 -3.80 7.62 21.32
C GLU A 10 -3.33 9.01 20.84
N ARG A 11 -2.24 9.54 21.41
CA ARG A 11 -1.60 10.78 20.93
C ARG A 11 -0.96 10.65 19.55
N ALA A 12 -0.37 9.50 19.23
CA ALA A 12 0.22 9.26 17.92
C ALA A 12 -0.86 9.15 16.82
N SER A 13 -1.94 8.40 17.08
CA SER A 13 -3.10 8.26 16.19
C SER A 13 -3.82 9.60 15.96
N ALA A 14 -3.94 10.44 16.99
CA ALA A 14 -4.55 11.77 16.86
C ALA A 14 -3.73 12.77 16.01
N LEU A 15 -2.43 12.51 15.76
CA LEU A 15 -1.55 13.43 15.03
C LEU A 15 -1.59 13.24 13.50
N SER A 16 -2.15 12.13 12.99
CA SER A 16 -2.32 11.93 11.55
C SER A 16 -3.47 10.95 11.25
N PRO A 17 -4.50 11.35 10.47
CA PRO A 17 -5.58 10.44 10.05
C PRO A 17 -5.11 9.30 9.13
N ASP A 18 -3.90 9.39 8.57
CA ASP A 18 -3.29 8.28 7.83
C ASP A 18 -2.85 7.12 8.76
N LEU A 19 -2.71 7.38 10.07
CA LEU A 19 -2.32 6.36 11.05
C LEU A 19 -3.42 5.32 11.32
N ASP A 20 -4.68 5.60 10.97
CA ASP A 20 -5.77 4.60 11.06
C ASP A 20 -5.62 3.48 10.02
N ARG A 21 -4.85 3.73 8.94
CA ARG A 21 -4.50 2.73 7.93
C ARG A 21 -3.13 2.08 8.21
N ALA A 22 -2.39 2.60 9.17
CA ALA A 22 -1.07 2.12 9.56
C ALA A 22 -1.17 1.27 10.83
N GLY A 23 -0.61 0.06 10.79
CA GLY A 23 -0.51 -0.77 11.97
C GLY A 23 0.54 -0.21 12.92
N LEU A 24 0.17 0.10 14.15
CA LEU A 24 1.09 0.56 15.18
C LEU A 24 1.17 -0.48 16.30
N ALA A 25 2.39 -0.89 16.64
CA ALA A 25 2.69 -1.70 17.81
C ALA A 25 3.85 -1.10 18.61
N LEU A 26 3.69 -1.01 19.92
CA LEU A 26 4.76 -0.76 20.87
C LEU A 26 5.32 -2.11 21.33
N ILE A 27 6.62 -2.29 21.16
CA ILE A 27 7.34 -3.49 21.59
C ILE A 27 8.43 -3.14 22.60
N ASP A 28 8.80 -4.10 23.43
CA ASP A 28 10.00 -3.99 24.25
C ASP A 28 11.28 -4.37 23.46
N ALA A 29 12.44 -4.25 24.10
CA ALA A 29 13.72 -4.64 23.50
C ALA A 29 13.83 -6.14 23.16
N SER A 30 13.02 -6.99 23.80
CA SER A 30 12.95 -8.43 23.54
C SER A 30 12.06 -8.78 22.33
N GLY A 31 11.24 -7.83 21.86
CA GLY A 31 10.30 -7.98 20.76
C GLY A 31 8.88 -8.31 21.19
N CYS A 32 8.57 -8.24 22.47
CA CYS A 32 7.22 -8.49 22.98
C CYS A 32 6.34 -7.26 22.78
N VAL A 33 5.14 -7.46 22.23
CA VAL A 33 4.13 -6.43 22.04
C VAL A 33 3.54 -6.03 23.38
N VAL A 34 3.78 -4.78 23.76
CA VAL A 34 3.24 -4.14 24.96
C VAL A 34 1.85 -3.57 24.68
N SER A 35 1.65 -3.01 23.49
CA SER A 35 0.36 -2.46 23.06
C SER A 35 0.33 -2.30 21.54
N SER A 36 -0.83 -2.43 20.92
CA SER A 36 -1.02 -2.22 19.49
C SER A 36 -2.38 -1.58 19.20
N ASN A 37 -2.53 -1.01 18.01
CA ASN A 37 -3.81 -0.48 17.52
C ASN A 37 -4.61 -1.54 16.74
N THR A 38 -5.88 -1.25 16.45
CA THR A 38 -6.75 -2.15 15.69
C THR A 38 -6.23 -2.41 14.27
N ALA A 39 -5.63 -1.40 13.64
CA ALA A 39 -5.05 -1.52 12.30
C ALA A 39 -3.92 -2.56 12.25
N PHE A 40 -3.11 -2.66 13.30
CA PHE A 40 -2.06 -3.68 13.42
C PHE A 40 -2.64 -5.09 13.36
N GLY A 41 -3.72 -5.36 14.11
CA GLY A 41 -4.39 -6.66 14.08
C GLY A 41 -5.02 -6.98 12.71
N HIS A 42 -5.49 -5.97 11.97
CA HIS A 42 -5.93 -6.18 10.59
C HIS A 42 -4.78 -6.53 9.65
N ILE A 43 -3.63 -5.87 9.78
CA ILE A 43 -2.43 -6.14 8.99
C ILE A 43 -1.89 -7.55 9.26
N GLU A 44 -1.80 -7.95 10.52
CA GLU A 44 -1.36 -9.29 10.94
C GLU A 44 -2.24 -10.39 10.33
N ASN A 45 -3.57 -10.22 10.31
CA ASN A 45 -4.49 -11.20 9.72
C ASN A 45 -4.43 -11.26 8.18
N GLN A 46 -3.99 -10.19 7.52
CA GLN A 46 -3.95 -10.10 6.06
C GLN A 46 -2.59 -10.44 5.46
N ILE A 47 -1.50 -10.32 6.23
CA ILE A 47 -0.14 -10.46 5.75
C ILE A 47 0.57 -11.61 6.45
N GLU A 48 0.86 -12.67 5.70
CA GLU A 48 1.58 -13.87 6.20
C GLU A 48 2.99 -13.55 6.77
N CYS A 49 3.60 -12.43 6.37
CA CYS A 49 4.92 -12.04 6.83
C CYS A 49 4.93 -11.40 8.22
N VAL A 50 3.78 -11.01 8.77
CA VAL A 50 3.67 -10.43 10.12
C VAL A 50 2.96 -11.44 11.01
N SER A 51 3.59 -11.82 12.12
CA SER A 51 2.99 -12.76 13.06
C SER A 51 3.41 -12.45 14.49
N THR A 52 2.46 -12.51 15.40
CA THR A 52 2.68 -12.44 16.84
C THR A 52 2.46 -13.82 17.44
N GLN A 53 3.53 -14.44 17.94
CA GLN A 53 3.48 -15.71 18.66
C GLN A 53 3.91 -15.48 20.11
N GLU A 54 3.11 -15.91 21.09
CA GLU A 54 3.42 -15.69 22.52
C GLU A 54 3.73 -14.22 22.87
N ASN A 55 2.95 -13.29 22.31
CA ASN A 55 3.17 -11.83 22.36
C ASN A 55 4.47 -11.33 21.71
N GLN A 56 5.29 -12.18 21.10
CA GLN A 56 6.49 -11.77 20.39
C GLN A 56 6.16 -11.44 18.93
N LEU A 57 6.39 -10.18 18.53
CA LEU A 57 6.23 -9.75 17.14
C LEU A 57 7.39 -10.28 16.30
N THR A 58 7.05 -10.97 15.23
CA THR A 58 7.99 -11.43 14.20
C THR A 58 7.55 -10.90 12.84
N ILE A 59 8.51 -10.36 12.08
CA ILE A 59 8.29 -9.92 10.71
C ILE A 59 9.30 -10.62 9.82
N ARG A 60 8.85 -11.42 8.86
CA ARG A 60 9.72 -12.13 7.91
C ARG A 60 10.16 -11.17 6.80
N PRO A 61 11.46 -11.12 6.41
CA PRO A 61 12.58 -11.88 6.95
C PRO A 61 13.02 -11.35 8.33
N ASN A 62 13.09 -12.27 9.32
CA ASN A 62 13.25 -11.94 10.73
C ASN A 62 14.57 -11.20 11.04
N GLU A 63 15.63 -11.46 10.28
CA GLU A 63 16.93 -10.81 10.47
C GLU A 63 16.88 -9.28 10.27
N GLN A 64 16.13 -8.81 9.26
CA GLN A 64 16.02 -7.37 8.99
C GLN A 64 15.28 -6.67 10.12
N PHE A 65 14.17 -7.28 10.57
CA PHE A 65 13.39 -6.75 11.68
C PHE A 65 14.18 -6.76 12.99
N TYR A 66 14.90 -7.84 13.30
CA TYR A 66 15.76 -7.92 14.49
C TYR A 66 16.82 -6.81 14.50
N ARG A 67 17.48 -6.55 13.35
CA ARG A 67 18.45 -5.46 13.22
C ARG A 67 17.82 -4.09 13.41
N ALA A 68 16.67 -3.86 12.80
CA ALA A 68 15.94 -2.59 12.91
C ALA A 68 15.49 -2.32 14.36
N ARG A 69 14.91 -3.32 15.02
CA ARG A 69 14.53 -3.25 16.44
C ARG A 69 15.71 -2.90 17.34
N ASN A 70 16.83 -3.60 17.18
CA ASN A 70 18.02 -3.35 18.00
C ASN A 70 18.62 -1.97 17.72
N ALA A 71 18.60 -1.48 16.48
CA ALA A 71 19.02 -0.13 16.15
C ALA A 71 18.10 0.93 16.79
N ALA A 72 16.78 0.71 16.75
CA ALA A 72 15.80 1.57 17.39
C ALA A 72 15.93 1.56 18.91
N ALA A 73 16.18 0.42 19.54
CA ALA A 73 16.48 0.34 20.97
C ALA A 73 17.73 1.16 21.36
N ASN A 74 18.69 1.28 20.44
CA ASN A 74 19.90 2.12 20.59
C ASN A 74 19.68 3.60 20.17
N GLY A 75 18.43 4.03 19.99
CA GLY A 75 18.10 5.42 19.68
C GLY A 75 18.14 5.78 18.19
N ARG A 76 18.32 4.81 17.28
CA ARG A 76 18.39 5.06 15.83
C ARG A 76 17.11 4.60 15.13
N PRO A 77 16.32 5.51 14.53
CA PRO A 77 15.16 5.10 13.75
C PRO A 77 15.61 4.34 12.49
N VAL A 78 14.92 3.26 12.15
CA VAL A 78 15.20 2.44 10.95
C VAL A 78 13.91 2.16 10.20
N SER A 79 13.95 2.38 8.89
CA SER A 79 12.88 2.09 7.95
C SER A 79 13.37 1.09 6.91
N PHE A 80 12.56 0.08 6.59
CA PHE A 80 12.87 -0.90 5.55
C PHE A 80 11.59 -1.49 4.94
N ASP A 81 11.69 -1.97 3.71
CA ASP A 81 10.57 -2.58 3.00
C ASP A 81 10.69 -4.11 3.01
N VAL A 82 9.57 -4.76 3.28
CA VAL A 82 9.43 -6.22 3.26
C VAL A 82 8.53 -6.60 2.09
N ALA A 83 9.05 -7.40 1.17
CA ALA A 83 8.21 -8.00 0.14
C ALA A 83 7.35 -9.11 0.75
N CYS A 84 6.06 -8.85 0.88
CA CYS A 84 5.05 -9.82 1.26
C CYS A 84 4.47 -10.43 -0.03
N GLY A 85 4.24 -11.74 -0.08
CA GLY A 85 3.76 -12.39 -1.31
C GLY A 85 2.53 -11.71 -1.93
N GLY A 86 2.33 -11.87 -3.25
CA GLY A 86 1.15 -11.33 -3.93
C GLY A 86 1.27 -9.88 -4.44
N GLY A 87 2.49 -9.33 -4.51
CA GLY A 87 2.72 -7.96 -5.03
C GLY A 87 2.45 -6.88 -3.99
N VAL A 88 2.47 -7.23 -2.70
CA VAL A 88 2.30 -6.30 -1.59
C VAL A 88 3.66 -6.07 -0.94
N SER A 89 4.04 -4.82 -0.75
CA SER A 89 5.21 -4.44 0.02
C SER A 89 4.78 -3.83 1.35
N LEU A 90 5.34 -4.33 2.45
CA LEU A 90 5.11 -3.80 3.77
C LEU A 90 6.29 -2.91 4.16
N GLN A 91 6.07 -1.61 4.28
CA GLN A 91 7.07 -0.71 4.81
C GLN A 91 7.01 -0.75 6.34
N VAL A 92 8.14 -1.08 6.96
CA VAL A 92 8.29 -1.23 8.41
C VAL A 92 9.17 -0.11 8.93
N ASN A 93 8.64 0.70 9.83
CA ASN A 93 9.35 1.78 10.51
C ASN A 93 9.51 1.43 11.99
N THR A 94 10.74 1.44 12.46
CA THR A 94 11.09 1.22 13.87
C THR A 94 11.65 2.51 14.46
N LEU A 95 11.05 2.96 15.55
CA LEU A 95 11.35 4.25 16.18
C LEU A 95 11.68 4.05 17.67
N PRO A 96 12.71 4.73 18.20
CA PRO A 96 12.97 4.74 19.64
C PRO A 96 11.84 5.42 20.40
N VAL A 97 11.38 4.79 21.48
CA VAL A 97 10.43 5.38 22.44
C VAL A 97 11.10 5.43 23.82
N SER A 98 10.80 6.47 24.60
CA SER A 98 11.33 6.62 25.95
C SER A 98 11.01 5.41 26.82
N GLY A 99 11.97 4.98 27.64
CA GLY A 99 11.79 3.82 28.53
C GLY A 99 12.21 2.47 27.93
N GLY A 100 13.03 2.47 26.87
CA GLY A 100 13.53 1.23 26.25
C GLY A 100 12.51 0.50 25.37
N LEU A 101 11.40 1.18 25.05
CA LEU A 101 10.39 0.69 24.13
C LEU A 101 10.75 1.09 22.69
N VAL A 102 10.25 0.31 21.74
CA VAL A 102 10.37 0.57 20.31
C VAL A 102 8.97 0.64 19.72
N ALA A 103 8.67 1.71 18.99
CA ALA A 103 7.46 1.80 18.20
C ALA A 103 7.73 1.18 16.82
N VAL A 104 6.89 0.22 16.44
CA VAL A 104 6.86 -0.39 15.11
C VAL A 104 5.62 0.12 14.39
N ILE A 105 5.83 0.79 13.26
CA ILE A 105 4.78 1.29 12.39
C ILE A 105 4.84 0.51 11.07
N LEU A 106 3.71 -0.03 10.67
CA LEU A 106 3.54 -0.86 9.50
C LEU A 106 2.65 -0.15 8.49
N PHE A 107 3.20 0.09 7.30
CA PHE A 107 2.45 0.64 6.16
C PHE A 107 2.34 -0.42 5.07
N LEU A 108 1.11 -0.84 4.80
CA LEU A 108 0.78 -1.64 3.64
C LEU A 108 0.89 -0.78 2.39
N ASN A 109 1.90 -1.06 1.57
CA ASN A 109 2.03 -0.49 0.25
C ASN A 109 1.72 -1.60 -0.76
N GLU A 110 0.54 -1.58 -1.36
CA GLU A 110 0.35 -2.37 -2.57
C GLU A 110 1.37 -1.85 -3.58
N ALA A 111 2.29 -2.70 -4.04
CA ALA A 111 3.22 -2.29 -5.08
C ALA A 111 2.37 -1.69 -6.20
N PRO A 112 2.73 -0.51 -6.75
CA PRO A 112 1.95 0.12 -7.80
C PRO A 112 1.73 -0.95 -8.85
N ARG A 113 0.47 -1.41 -9.01
CA ARG A 113 0.14 -2.50 -9.93
C ARG A 113 0.88 -2.18 -11.20
N ALA A 114 1.86 -3.02 -11.57
CA ALA A 114 2.80 -2.71 -12.63
C ALA A 114 2.04 -2.03 -13.75
N ILE A 115 2.32 -0.74 -13.98
CA ILE A 115 1.51 0.10 -14.85
C ILE A 115 1.41 -0.68 -16.17
N PRO A 116 0.21 -1.14 -16.56
CA PRO A 116 0.10 -1.99 -17.72
C PRO A 116 0.71 -1.23 -18.90
N GLN A 117 1.64 -1.86 -19.62
CA GLN A 117 2.21 -1.22 -20.80
C GLN A 117 1.12 -1.07 -21.86
N LEU A 118 0.48 0.10 -21.85
CA LEU A 118 -0.46 0.53 -22.84
C LEU A 118 0.33 1.05 -24.04
N SER A 119 -0.09 0.67 -25.23
CA SER A 119 0.38 1.28 -26.47
C SER A 119 -0.14 2.72 -26.56
N ASN A 120 0.54 3.54 -27.35
CA ASN A 120 0.11 4.92 -27.60
C ASN A 120 -1.36 5.01 -28.04
N ARG A 121 -1.81 4.10 -28.90
CA ARG A 121 -3.20 4.05 -29.39
C ARG A 121 -4.21 3.68 -28.30
N GLU A 122 -3.85 2.77 -27.39
CA GLU A 122 -4.68 2.43 -26.23
C GLU A 122 -4.77 3.60 -25.24
N LEU A 123 -3.67 4.34 -25.05
CA LEU A 123 -3.63 5.53 -24.21
C LEU A 123 -4.50 6.66 -24.78
N ASP A 124 -4.45 6.89 -26.09
CA ASP A 124 -5.29 7.89 -26.75
C ASP A 124 -6.78 7.54 -26.64
N LEU A 125 -7.14 6.27 -26.86
CA LEU A 125 -8.50 5.79 -26.65
C LEU A 125 -8.95 5.99 -25.19
N LEU A 126 -8.09 5.69 -24.23
CA LEU A 126 -8.37 5.84 -22.80
C LEU A 126 -8.58 7.31 -22.42
N ARG A 127 -7.78 8.24 -22.94
CA ARG A 127 -7.93 9.70 -22.73
C ARG A 127 -9.22 10.26 -23.32
N LEU A 128 -9.60 9.80 -24.51
CA LEU A 128 -10.87 10.22 -25.12
C LEU A 128 -12.07 9.60 -24.38
N SER A 129 -11.90 8.37 -23.89
CA SER A 129 -12.92 7.69 -23.07
C SER A 129 -13.09 8.35 -21.70
N SER A 130 -12.02 8.87 -21.07
CA SER A 130 -12.14 9.60 -19.78
C SER A 130 -12.90 10.91 -19.93
N LYS A 131 -12.85 11.54 -21.11
CA LYS A 131 -13.66 12.72 -21.47
C LYS A 131 -15.13 12.40 -21.74
N GLY A 132 -15.53 11.12 -21.69
CA GLY A 132 -16.91 10.69 -21.96
C GLY A 132 -17.27 10.59 -23.45
N TYR A 133 -16.28 10.57 -24.36
CA TYR A 133 -16.58 10.38 -25.78
C TYR A 133 -17.05 8.97 -26.08
N ARG A 134 -18.06 8.89 -26.94
CA ARG A 134 -18.56 7.61 -27.48
C ARG A 134 -17.64 7.11 -28.59
N ARG A 135 -17.67 5.80 -28.86
CA ARG A 135 -16.79 5.12 -29.82
C ARG A 135 -16.82 5.70 -31.24
N ASP A 136 -17.97 6.23 -31.68
CA ASP A 136 -18.17 6.95 -32.95
C ASP A 136 -17.38 8.28 -32.99
N ARG A 137 -17.42 9.05 -31.91
CA ARG A 137 -16.60 10.27 -31.76
C ARG A 137 -15.12 9.92 -31.68
N ILE A 138 -14.76 8.86 -30.94
CA ILE A 138 -13.37 8.39 -30.82
C ILE A 138 -12.83 7.95 -32.18
N SER A 139 -13.61 7.23 -32.99
CA SER A 139 -13.19 6.84 -34.35
C SER A 139 -12.88 8.06 -35.22
N HIS A 140 -13.71 9.10 -35.12
CA HIS A 140 -13.52 10.33 -35.88
C HIS A 140 -12.25 11.07 -35.43
N GLU A 141 -12.04 11.23 -34.12
CA GLU A 141 -10.85 11.93 -33.59
C GLU A 141 -9.54 11.20 -33.84
N LEU A 142 -9.55 9.86 -33.80
CA LEU A 142 -8.34 9.06 -34.04
C LEU A 142 -8.11 8.75 -35.54
N GLY A 143 -9.06 9.07 -36.41
CA GLY A 143 -9.02 8.76 -37.84
C GLY A 143 -9.00 7.26 -38.14
N ILE A 144 -9.70 6.45 -37.33
CA ILE A 144 -9.74 4.98 -37.46
C ILE A 144 -11.18 4.47 -37.53
N SER A 145 -11.38 3.23 -37.97
CA SER A 145 -12.72 2.63 -38.00
C SER A 145 -13.26 2.35 -36.59
N VAL A 146 -14.59 2.35 -36.42
CA VAL A 146 -15.24 1.95 -35.16
C VAL A 146 -14.84 0.54 -34.73
N ALA A 147 -14.67 -0.39 -35.69
CA ALA A 147 -14.20 -1.74 -35.41
C ALA A 147 -12.77 -1.77 -34.82
N THR A 148 -11.91 -0.85 -35.28
CA THR A 148 -10.54 -0.69 -34.74
C THR A 148 -10.57 -0.10 -33.33
N VAL A 149 -11.50 0.83 -33.04
CA VAL A 149 -11.74 1.32 -31.67
C VAL A 149 -12.16 0.17 -30.75
N ASP A 150 -13.10 -0.67 -31.17
CA ASP A 150 -13.55 -1.83 -30.37
C ASP A 150 -12.41 -2.84 -30.12
N PHE A 151 -11.53 -3.06 -31.10
CA PHE A 151 -10.32 -3.86 -30.94
C PHE A 151 -9.35 -3.28 -29.91
N HIS A 152 -9.04 -1.98 -30.00
CA HIS A 152 -8.19 -1.32 -29.01
C HIS A 152 -8.83 -1.28 -27.61
N ALA A 153 -10.15 -1.08 -27.52
CA ALA A 153 -10.88 -1.12 -26.25
C ALA A 153 -10.90 -2.52 -25.62
N ALA A 154 -10.96 -3.58 -26.42
CA ALA A 154 -10.84 -4.95 -25.92
C ALA A 154 -9.44 -5.24 -25.36
N ASN A 155 -8.38 -4.81 -26.06
CA ASN A 155 -7.01 -4.95 -25.56
C ASN A 155 -6.76 -4.12 -24.30
N LEU A 156 -7.24 -2.87 -24.27
CA LEU A 156 -7.19 -1.99 -23.11
C LEU A 156 -7.84 -2.65 -21.88
N ARG A 157 -9.07 -3.17 -22.03
CA ARG A 157 -9.79 -3.89 -20.96
C ARG A 157 -9.02 -5.11 -20.48
N ARG A 158 -8.47 -5.91 -21.40
CA ARG A 158 -7.65 -7.08 -21.06
C ARG A 158 -6.40 -6.69 -20.26
N LYS A 159 -5.69 -5.64 -20.68
CA LYS A 159 -4.47 -5.14 -20.01
C LYS A 159 -4.76 -4.54 -18.64
N LEU A 160 -5.87 -3.81 -18.49
CA LEU A 160 -6.30 -3.21 -17.22
C LEU A 160 -7.12 -4.17 -16.35
N LYS A 161 -7.34 -5.41 -16.79
CA LYS A 161 -8.21 -6.41 -16.13
C LYS A 161 -9.61 -5.87 -15.81
N ALA A 162 -10.16 -5.05 -16.69
CA ALA A 162 -11.48 -4.45 -16.58
C ALA A 162 -12.52 -5.26 -17.37
N ARG A 163 -13.76 -5.32 -16.87
CA ARG A 163 -14.90 -5.91 -17.60
C ARG A 163 -15.48 -4.93 -18.61
N THR A 164 -15.56 -3.66 -18.23
CA THR A 164 -16.12 -2.57 -19.06
C THR A 164 -15.09 -1.48 -19.33
N THR A 165 -15.33 -0.67 -20.38
CA THR A 165 -14.47 0.48 -20.70
C THR A 165 -14.54 1.54 -19.59
N ILE A 166 -15.69 1.72 -18.95
CA ILE A 166 -15.85 2.63 -17.81
C ILE A 166 -15.02 2.15 -16.63
N GLU A 167 -15.06 0.86 -16.32
CA GLU A 167 -14.21 0.26 -15.29
C GLU A 167 -12.72 0.42 -15.63
N ALA A 168 -12.34 0.29 -16.90
CA ALA A 168 -10.97 0.56 -17.35
C ALA A 168 -10.56 2.02 -17.11
N VAL A 169 -11.45 2.99 -17.36
CA VAL A 169 -11.22 4.41 -17.05
C VAL A 169 -11.06 4.60 -15.54
N ILE A 170 -11.94 4.03 -14.71
CA ILE A 170 -11.84 4.14 -13.23
C ILE A 170 -10.51 3.58 -12.74
N ILE A 171 -10.09 2.41 -13.23
CA ILE A 171 -8.81 1.80 -12.89
C ILE A 171 -7.65 2.71 -13.34
N ALA A 172 -7.72 3.25 -14.54
CA ALA A 172 -6.70 4.16 -15.06
C ALA A 172 -6.60 5.47 -14.28
N THR A 173 -7.71 6.05 -13.84
CA THR A 173 -7.74 7.24 -12.97
C THR A 173 -7.11 6.93 -11.61
N ARG A 174 -7.42 5.77 -11.01
CA ARG A 174 -6.77 5.32 -9.76
C ARG A 174 -5.27 5.11 -9.90
N LEU A 175 -4.81 4.72 -11.09
CA LEU A 175 -3.40 4.57 -11.42
C LEU A 175 -2.72 5.88 -11.85
N GLY A 176 -3.44 7.00 -11.92
CA GLY A 176 -2.91 8.30 -12.34
C GLY A 176 -2.57 8.40 -13.83
N LEU A 177 -3.11 7.52 -14.68
CA LEU A 177 -2.85 7.51 -16.13
C LEU A 177 -3.67 8.56 -16.89
N VAL A 178 -4.84 8.90 -16.36
CA VAL A 178 -5.79 9.88 -16.91
C VAL A 178 -6.51 10.62 -15.78
N ALA A 179 -6.87 11.87 -16.04
CA ALA A 179 -7.61 12.75 -15.12
C ALA A 179 -9.06 12.92 -15.59
#